data_AF-A0A363TUV0-F1
#
_entry.id   AF-A0A363TUV0-F1
#
_cell.length_a   1.000
_cell.length_b   1.000
_cell.length_c   1.000
_cell.angle_alpha   90.00
_cell.angle_beta   90.00
_cell.angle_gamma   90.00
#
_symmetry.space_group_name_H-M   'P 1'
#
loop_
_entity.id
_entity.type
_entity.pdbx_description
1 polymer ?
#
loop_
_entity_poly.entity_id
_entity_poly.type
_entity_poly.pdbx_seq_one_letter_code
_entity_poly.pdbx_strand_id
1 'polypeptide(L)'
;MPAAGRTGSTTSGTSSGTTPSRKSASAGRWPNTAGGISGNHDAVACGRATGRNFHAAARKAAFWSRDRISPESRAYLSGLPVQRFIEGGALLVHGAPSEPGRYVDSVEYAAQELSTLFAASATGPIFFGHTHAAGGFVRRGDGRVEPVPAKEFRLLPGERALLNPGSVGQPRDRNPDASFLLYDTDDGKVTWVRVPYDVEAARRKVLEAGLPPEFADRLLDGA
;
A
#
# COMPACT_ATOMS: atom_id res chain seq x y z
N MET A 1 24.70 -0.45 27.74
CA MET A 1 23.68 0.61 27.51
C MET A 1 23.03 0.29 26.18
N PRO A 2 21.88 -0.41 26.12
CA PRO A 2 21.29 -0.77 24.84
C PRO A 2 20.58 0.45 24.25
N ALA A 3 20.85 0.69 22.96
CA ALA A 3 20.28 1.78 22.18
C ALA A 3 18.78 1.53 21.94
N ALA A 4 17.97 2.56 22.16
CA ALA A 4 16.55 2.55 21.85
C ALA A 4 16.34 2.44 20.33
N GLY A 5 15.77 1.32 19.89
CA GLY A 5 15.34 1.11 18.51
C GLY A 5 14.29 2.15 18.10
N ARG A 6 14.54 2.86 17.00
CA ARG A 6 13.60 3.80 16.42
C ARG A 6 12.65 3.03 15.52
N THR A 7 11.37 2.96 15.88
CA THR A 7 10.32 2.41 15.02
C THR A 7 9.99 3.44 13.92
N GLY A 8 10.44 3.16 12.70
CA GLY A 8 10.07 3.95 11.51
C GLY A 8 8.78 3.42 10.90
N SER A 9 7.75 4.26 10.77
CA SER A 9 6.55 3.91 10.00
C SER A 9 6.72 4.36 8.54
N THR A 10 6.43 3.44 7.60
CA THR A 10 6.47 3.71 6.15
C THR A 10 5.12 3.36 5.53
N THR A 11 4.51 4.32 4.83
CA THR A 11 3.22 4.15 4.16
C THR A 11 3.43 3.80 2.68
N SER A 12 2.95 2.62 2.25
CA SER A 12 2.79 2.30 0.83
C SER A 12 1.58 3.06 0.28
N GLY A 13 1.81 3.94 -0.70
CA GLY A 13 0.87 4.96 -1.15
C GLY A 13 -0.42 4.42 -1.76
N THR A 14 -1.54 4.68 -1.07
CA THR A 14 -2.75 5.34 -1.57
C THR A 14 -3.29 6.21 -0.44
N SER A 15 -2.92 7.49 -0.42
CA SER A 15 -3.26 8.40 0.70
C SER A 15 -4.66 9.02 0.60
N SER A 16 -5.64 8.32 0.01
CA SER A 16 -7.01 8.84 -0.08
C SER A 16 -7.88 8.56 1.14
N GLY A 17 -7.35 7.92 2.18
CA GLY A 17 -8.06 7.61 3.42
C GLY A 17 -7.91 8.67 4.50
N THR A 18 -8.50 9.86 4.32
CA THR A 18 -8.78 10.75 5.46
C THR A 18 -10.10 11.48 5.24
N THR A 19 -11.05 11.22 6.15
CA THR A 19 -12.27 11.99 6.47
C THR A 19 -12.49 13.29 5.68
N PRO A 20 -13.56 13.43 4.86
CA PRO A 20 -13.98 14.73 4.39
C PRO A 20 -14.63 15.47 5.56
N SER A 21 -13.85 16.34 6.20
CA SER A 21 -14.43 17.54 6.78
C SER A 21 -14.48 18.61 5.68
N ARG A 22 -15.29 19.65 5.84
CA ARG A 22 -15.40 20.81 4.93
C ARG A 22 -14.07 21.54 4.61
N LYS A 23 -12.94 21.13 5.22
CA LYS A 23 -11.59 21.62 4.94
C LYS A 23 -10.85 20.55 4.14
N SER A 24 -10.34 20.93 2.96
CA SER A 24 -9.41 20.21 2.06
C SER A 24 -8.91 18.84 2.54
N ALA A 25 -9.06 17.80 1.73
CA ALA A 25 -8.36 16.53 1.93
C ALA A 25 -6.84 16.78 1.86
N SER A 26 -6.17 16.74 3.01
CA SER A 26 -4.72 16.88 3.08
C SER A 26 -4.06 15.52 2.88
N ALA A 27 -3.35 15.33 1.77
CA ALA A 27 -2.39 14.23 1.65
C ALA A 27 -1.11 14.65 2.39
N GLY A 28 -1.18 14.69 3.73
CA GLY A 28 -0.10 15.12 4.60
C GLY A 28 0.81 13.96 4.99
N ARG A 29 2.12 14.24 5.14
CA ARG A 29 3.04 13.33 5.81
C ARG A 29 2.70 13.30 7.31
N TRP A 30 2.51 12.11 7.87
CA TRP A 30 2.33 11.97 9.31
C TRP A 30 3.62 12.34 10.06
N PRO A 31 3.54 12.90 11.29
CA PRO A 31 4.71 13.06 12.14
C PRO A 31 5.41 11.69 12.28
N ASN A 32 6.74 11.67 12.07
CA ASN A 32 7.59 10.48 12.11
C ASN A 32 7.55 9.51 10.90
N THR A 33 6.92 9.85 9.77
CA THR A 33 6.99 9.01 8.57
C THR A 33 8.38 9.05 7.92
N ALA A 34 9.14 7.96 7.90
CA ALA A 34 10.49 7.96 7.31
C ALA A 34 10.48 8.26 5.80
N GLY A 35 9.42 7.86 5.10
CA GLY A 35 9.21 8.19 3.69
C GLY A 35 7.95 7.53 3.12
N GLY A 36 7.69 7.81 1.85
CA GLY A 36 6.61 7.19 1.08
C GLY A 36 7.00 7.02 -0.39
N ILE A 37 6.11 6.37 -1.14
CA ILE A 37 6.19 6.17 -2.59
C ILE A 37 4.86 6.57 -3.23
N SER A 38 4.90 6.90 -4.52
CA SER A 38 3.71 7.27 -5.29
C SER A 38 2.92 6.02 -5.71
N GLY A 39 1.63 5.98 -5.38
CA GLY A 39 0.68 5.07 -6.00
C GLY A 39 0.18 5.57 -7.37
N ASN A 40 -0.55 4.71 -8.08
CA ASN A 40 -1.16 5.07 -9.36
C ASN A 40 -2.22 6.19 -9.20
N HIS A 41 -3.04 6.13 -8.14
CA HIS A 41 -4.03 7.16 -7.82
C HIS A 41 -3.36 8.49 -7.43
N ASP A 42 -2.26 8.45 -6.68
CA ASP A 42 -1.48 9.64 -6.31
C ASP A 42 -0.92 10.32 -7.57
N ALA A 43 -0.39 9.54 -8.53
CA ALA A 43 0.13 10.04 -9.79
C ALA A 43 -0.95 10.77 -10.62
N VAL A 44 -2.20 10.28 -10.63
CA VAL A 44 -3.31 10.96 -11.30
C VAL A 44 -3.76 12.19 -10.52
N ALA A 45 -3.89 12.08 -9.19
CA ALA A 45 -4.32 13.18 -8.33
C ALA A 45 -3.36 14.39 -8.39
N CYS A 46 -2.05 14.14 -8.45
CA CYS A 46 -1.06 15.21 -8.56
C CYS A 46 -0.82 15.70 -9.99
N GLY A 47 -1.31 14.99 -11.02
CA GLY A 47 -1.20 15.38 -12.44
C GLY A 47 -0.02 14.77 -13.19
N ARG A 48 0.72 13.83 -12.58
CA ARG A 48 1.81 13.07 -13.24
C ARG A 48 1.31 11.99 -14.19
N ALA A 49 0.05 11.58 -14.07
CA ALA A 49 -0.58 10.59 -14.95
C ALA A 49 -1.99 11.04 -15.36
N THR A 50 -2.44 10.56 -16.52
CA THR A 50 -3.75 10.95 -17.09
C THR A 50 -4.92 10.08 -16.60
N GLY A 51 -4.63 8.94 -15.98
CA GLY A 51 -5.65 7.97 -15.56
C GLY A 51 -6.30 7.20 -16.72
N ARG A 52 -5.66 7.17 -17.91
CA ARG A 52 -6.19 6.48 -19.11
C ARG A 52 -6.43 4.98 -18.88
N ASN A 53 -5.64 4.34 -18.03
CA ASN A 53 -5.73 2.90 -17.76
C ASN A 53 -6.66 2.57 -16.57
N PHE A 54 -7.37 3.57 -16.01
CA PHE A 54 -8.29 3.34 -14.91
C PHE A 54 -9.66 2.97 -15.46
N HIS A 55 -10.32 2.03 -14.79
CA HIS A 55 -11.76 1.86 -14.96
C HIS A 55 -12.50 3.13 -14.53
N ALA A 56 -13.72 3.32 -15.06
CA ALA A 56 -14.46 4.59 -14.95
C ALA A 56 -14.61 5.08 -13.50
N ALA A 57 -14.95 4.17 -12.57
CA ALA A 57 -15.13 4.49 -11.16
C ALA A 57 -13.82 5.00 -10.51
N ALA A 58 -12.70 4.28 -10.67
CA ALA A 58 -11.41 4.72 -10.14
C ALA A 58 -10.94 6.04 -10.75
N ARG A 59 -11.20 6.24 -12.05
CA ARG A 59 -10.86 7.49 -12.74
C ARG A 59 -11.65 8.66 -12.16
N LYS A 60 -12.95 8.47 -11.91
CA LYS A 60 -13.80 9.47 -11.25
C LYS A 60 -13.27 9.82 -9.85
N ALA A 61 -12.91 8.83 -9.04
CA ALA A 61 -12.34 9.07 -7.71
C ALA A 61 -10.99 9.80 -7.77
N ALA A 62 -10.10 9.42 -8.69
CA ALA A 62 -8.81 10.09 -8.84
C ALA A 62 -8.94 11.55 -9.25
N PHE A 63 -9.85 11.88 -10.17
CA PHE A 63 -10.13 13.28 -10.53
C PHE A 63 -10.86 14.05 -9.44
N TRP A 64 -11.79 13.41 -8.74
CA TRP A 64 -12.43 14.00 -7.56
C TRP A 64 -11.38 14.44 -6.53
N SER A 65 -10.35 13.61 -6.29
CA SER A 65 -9.23 13.94 -5.41
C SER A 65 -8.36 15.04 -6.02
N ARG A 66 -8.00 14.94 -7.31
CA ARG A 66 -7.22 15.98 -8.01
C ARG A 66 -7.80 17.37 -7.80
N ASP A 67 -9.12 17.49 -7.87
CA ASP A 67 -9.80 18.79 -7.81
C ASP A 67 -9.98 19.32 -6.37
N ARG A 68 -9.61 18.52 -5.35
CA ARG A 68 -9.83 18.83 -3.91
C ARG A 68 -8.58 18.81 -3.03
N ILE A 69 -7.48 18.23 -3.50
CA ILE A 69 -6.22 18.26 -2.75
C ILE A 69 -5.64 19.69 -2.75
N SER A 70 -5.01 20.06 -1.64
CA SER A 70 -4.35 21.36 -1.52
C SER A 70 -3.10 21.46 -2.41
N PRO A 71 -2.61 22.67 -2.74
CA PRO A 71 -1.35 22.85 -3.46
C PRO A 71 -0.16 22.15 -2.77
N GLU A 72 -0.10 22.18 -1.43
CA GLU A 72 0.95 21.53 -0.63
C GLU A 72 0.86 20.01 -0.76
N SER A 73 -0.35 19.46 -0.70
CA SER A 73 -0.61 18.03 -0.91
C SER A 73 -0.21 17.61 -2.32
N ARG A 74 -0.56 18.41 -3.34
CA ARG A 74 -0.15 18.17 -4.72
C ARG A 74 1.37 18.18 -4.86
N ALA A 75 2.05 19.16 -4.29
CA ALA A 75 3.51 19.26 -4.32
C ALA A 75 4.16 18.04 -3.65
N TYR A 76 3.68 17.67 -2.46
CA TYR A 76 4.13 16.48 -1.75
C TYR A 76 3.98 15.20 -2.59
N LEU A 77 2.78 14.93 -3.10
CA LEU A 77 2.51 13.74 -3.94
C LEU A 77 3.34 13.74 -5.22
N SER A 78 3.53 14.91 -5.83
CA SER A 78 4.33 15.03 -7.05
C SER A 78 5.81 14.69 -6.83
N GLY A 79 6.33 14.94 -5.63
CA GLY A 79 7.71 14.62 -5.23
C GLY A 79 7.95 13.19 -4.77
N LEU A 80 6.91 12.35 -4.64
CA LEU A 80 7.09 10.96 -4.20
C LEU A 80 7.77 10.11 -5.28
N PRO A 81 8.79 9.31 -4.93
CA PRO A 81 9.41 8.38 -5.87
C PRO A 81 8.47 7.21 -6.18
N VAL A 82 8.66 6.53 -7.31
CA VAL A 82 7.88 5.32 -7.67
C VAL A 82 8.32 4.07 -6.90
N GLN A 83 9.58 4.06 -6.45
CA GLN A 83 10.17 3.01 -5.64
C GLN A 83 11.16 3.63 -4.64
N ARG A 84 11.37 2.98 -3.49
CA ARG A 84 12.29 3.48 -2.46
C ARG A 84 12.87 2.33 -1.65
N PHE A 85 14.19 2.32 -1.49
CA PHE A 85 14.86 1.48 -0.49
C PHE A 85 14.75 2.11 0.89
N ILE A 86 14.58 1.26 1.89
CA ILE A 86 14.54 1.63 3.31
C ILE A 86 15.50 0.73 4.12
N GLU A 87 15.54 0.95 5.43
CA GLU A 87 16.34 0.16 6.37
C GLU A 87 16.09 -1.35 6.24
N GLY A 88 17.11 -2.15 6.56
CA GLY A 88 17.07 -3.61 6.37
C GLY A 88 17.17 -4.06 4.91
N GLY A 89 17.49 -3.16 3.98
CA GLY A 89 17.57 -3.47 2.55
C GLY A 89 16.22 -3.77 1.90
N ALA A 90 15.13 -3.39 2.57
CA ALA A 90 13.78 -3.58 2.07
C ALA A 90 13.45 -2.56 0.96
N LEU A 91 12.59 -2.98 0.04
CA LEU A 91 12.16 -2.18 -1.10
C LEU A 91 10.66 -1.88 -1.01
N LEU A 92 10.29 -0.61 -1.15
CA LEU A 92 8.92 -0.15 -1.24
C LEU A 92 8.53 0.06 -2.70
N VAL A 93 7.45 -0.59 -3.14
CA VAL A 93 6.80 -0.39 -4.46
C VAL A 93 5.28 -0.36 -4.32
N HIS A 94 4.57 0.24 -5.27
CA HIS A 94 3.11 0.30 -5.20
C HIS A 94 2.47 -0.98 -5.75
N GLY A 95 2.76 -1.33 -7.01
CA GLY A 95 2.39 -2.61 -7.62
C GLY A 95 3.59 -3.56 -7.67
N ALA A 96 3.80 -4.20 -8.82
CA ALA A 96 4.95 -5.07 -9.05
C ALA A 96 6.30 -4.29 -9.09
N PRO A 97 7.42 -4.88 -8.64
CA PRO A 97 8.73 -4.24 -8.70
C PRO A 97 9.20 -3.89 -10.11
N SER A 98 8.92 -4.76 -11.09
CA SER A 98 9.31 -4.52 -12.48
C SER A 98 8.32 -3.63 -13.25
N GLU A 99 7.05 -3.62 -12.82
CA GLU A 99 5.97 -2.85 -13.44
C GLU A 99 5.04 -2.25 -12.36
N PRO A 100 5.25 -0.99 -11.94
CA PRO A 100 4.56 -0.40 -10.78
C PRO A 100 3.02 -0.36 -10.83
N GLY A 101 2.41 -0.56 -12.00
CA GLY A 101 0.96 -0.59 -12.19
C GLY A 101 0.35 -2.00 -12.27
N ARG A 102 1.17 -3.05 -12.18
CA ARG A 102 0.73 -4.44 -12.28
C ARG A 102 0.34 -4.99 -10.92
N TYR A 103 -0.72 -5.79 -10.88
CA TYR A 103 -1.15 -6.54 -9.71
C TYR A 103 -0.27 -7.78 -9.53
N VAL A 104 0.08 -8.07 -8.28
CA VAL A 104 0.73 -9.33 -7.88
C VAL A 104 -0.23 -10.04 -6.93
N ASP A 105 -1.04 -10.93 -7.47
CA ASP A 105 -2.16 -11.60 -6.78
C ASP A 105 -2.13 -13.13 -6.91
N SER A 106 -1.13 -13.69 -7.61
CA SER A 106 -0.96 -15.12 -7.80
C SER A 106 0.48 -15.57 -7.55
N VAL A 107 0.65 -16.86 -7.26
CA VAL A 107 1.98 -17.47 -7.06
C VAL A 107 2.83 -17.36 -8.32
N GLU A 108 2.23 -17.52 -9.49
CA GLU A 108 2.89 -17.44 -10.79
C GLU A 108 3.45 -16.03 -11.03
N TYR A 109 2.65 -15.00 -10.76
CA TYR A 109 3.10 -13.62 -10.89
C TYR A 109 4.15 -13.25 -9.84
N ALA A 110 3.98 -13.69 -8.59
CA ALA A 110 4.98 -13.49 -7.56
C ALA A 110 6.32 -14.15 -7.90
N ALA A 111 6.30 -15.36 -8.47
CA ALA A 111 7.49 -16.08 -8.91
C ALA A 111 8.22 -15.36 -10.06
N GLN A 112 7.47 -14.82 -11.02
CA GLN A 112 8.02 -13.98 -12.08
C GLN A 112 8.72 -12.75 -11.50
N GLU A 113 8.02 -11.99 -10.64
CA GLU A 113 8.57 -10.76 -10.06
C GLU A 113 9.81 -11.01 -9.20
N LEU A 114 9.77 -12.05 -8.34
CA LEU A 114 10.91 -12.41 -7.48
C LEU A 114 12.15 -12.84 -8.27
N SER A 115 11.99 -13.21 -9.54
CA SER A 115 13.09 -13.61 -10.45
C SER A 115 13.67 -12.44 -11.25
N THR A 116 13.09 -11.24 -11.15
CA THR A 116 13.58 -10.04 -11.86
C THR A 116 14.83 -9.45 -11.22
N LEU A 117 15.62 -8.72 -12.02
CA LEU A 117 16.76 -7.94 -11.52
C LEU A 117 16.33 -6.85 -10.52
N PHE A 118 15.13 -6.29 -10.70
CA PHE A 118 14.55 -5.31 -9.77
C PHE A 118 14.37 -5.93 -8.39
N ALA A 119 13.74 -7.09 -8.30
CA ALA A 119 13.61 -7.79 -7.04
C ALA A 119 15.00 -8.18 -6.49
N ALA A 120 15.92 -8.67 -7.33
CA ALA A 120 17.25 -9.09 -6.92
C ALA A 120 18.11 -7.98 -6.29
N SER A 121 17.80 -6.70 -6.57
CA SER A 121 18.46 -5.57 -5.94
C SER A 121 18.07 -5.34 -4.47
N ALA A 122 16.95 -5.91 -4.00
CA ALA A 122 16.54 -5.87 -2.61
C ALA A 122 17.17 -7.03 -1.82
N THR A 123 17.88 -6.69 -0.74
CA THR A 123 18.46 -7.67 0.19
C THR A 123 17.52 -8.03 1.33
N GLY A 124 16.49 -7.20 1.57
CA GLY A 124 15.39 -7.46 2.51
C GLY A 124 14.06 -7.80 1.81
N PRO A 125 12.93 -7.76 2.53
CA PRO A 125 11.61 -7.96 1.94
C PRO A 125 11.24 -6.83 0.96
N ILE A 126 10.37 -7.16 0.01
CA ILE A 126 9.77 -6.19 -0.90
C ILE A 126 8.34 -5.94 -0.43
N PHE A 127 8.04 -4.73 0.02
CA PHE A 127 6.70 -4.31 0.38
C PHE A 127 5.97 -3.73 -0.82
N PHE A 128 4.84 -4.33 -1.16
CA PHE A 128 3.98 -3.90 -2.26
C PHE A 128 2.55 -3.63 -1.77
N GLY A 129 1.72 -3.01 -2.60
CA GLY A 129 0.33 -2.74 -2.29
C GLY A 129 -0.57 -3.04 -3.49
N HIS A 130 -1.36 -2.06 -3.90
CA HIS A 130 -2.19 -2.06 -5.12
C HIS A 130 -3.39 -3.03 -5.12
N THR A 131 -3.22 -4.29 -4.71
CA THR A 131 -4.29 -5.29 -4.62
C THR A 131 -5.29 -4.99 -3.50
N HIS A 132 -4.84 -4.30 -2.44
CA HIS A 132 -5.55 -4.05 -1.19
C HIS A 132 -5.87 -5.32 -0.36
N ALA A 133 -5.26 -6.46 -0.72
CA ALA A 133 -5.42 -7.72 0.00
C ALA A 133 -4.15 -7.98 0.83
N ALA A 134 -4.30 -8.11 2.14
CA ALA A 134 -3.18 -8.38 3.02
C ALA A 134 -2.64 -9.81 2.84
N GLY A 135 -1.34 -9.98 3.04
CA GLY A 135 -0.65 -11.26 2.91
C GLY A 135 0.55 -11.09 2.00
N GLY A 136 0.92 -12.12 1.25
CA GLY A 136 2.04 -12.00 0.32
C GLY A 136 2.48 -13.33 -0.24
N PHE A 137 3.74 -13.37 -0.64
CA PHE A 137 4.37 -14.54 -1.23
C PHE A 137 5.82 -14.62 -0.77
N VAL A 138 6.31 -15.83 -0.57
CA VAL A 138 7.69 -16.08 -0.20
C VAL A 138 8.29 -17.12 -1.14
N ARG A 139 9.49 -16.82 -1.64
CA ARG A 139 10.37 -17.81 -2.25
C ARG A 139 11.26 -18.41 -1.18
N ARG A 140 11.07 -19.69 -0.93
CA ARG A 140 11.85 -20.51 0.01
C ARG A 140 13.25 -20.80 -0.54
N GLY A 141 14.13 -21.32 0.32
CA GLY A 141 15.50 -21.68 -0.06
C GLY A 141 15.59 -22.78 -1.12
N ASP A 142 14.54 -23.61 -1.25
CA ASP A 142 14.40 -24.63 -2.32
C ASP A 142 13.91 -24.04 -3.66
N GLY A 143 13.68 -22.72 -3.72
CA GLY A 143 13.19 -22.01 -4.90
C GLY A 143 11.67 -22.01 -5.07
N ARG A 144 10.92 -22.77 -4.26
CA ARG A 144 9.45 -22.81 -4.32
C ARG A 144 8.86 -21.49 -3.86
N VAL A 145 7.85 -21.01 -4.58
CA VAL A 145 7.08 -19.82 -4.21
C VAL A 145 5.75 -20.27 -3.63
N GLU A 146 5.40 -19.76 -2.45
CA GLU A 146 4.15 -20.08 -1.77
C GLU A 146 3.49 -18.83 -1.17
N PRO A 147 2.16 -18.83 -1.01
CA PRO A 147 1.45 -17.72 -0.40
C PRO A 147 1.76 -17.59 1.09
N VAL A 148 1.79 -16.35 1.57
CA VAL A 148 1.93 -15.98 2.98
C VAL A 148 0.59 -15.39 3.43
N PRO A 149 -0.14 -16.04 4.36
CA PRO A 149 -1.37 -15.48 4.90
C PRO A 149 -1.07 -14.25 5.78
N ALA A 150 -2.03 -13.33 5.87
CA ALA A 150 -1.94 -12.12 6.70
C ALA A 150 -2.04 -12.41 8.21
N LYS A 151 -1.05 -13.13 8.74
CA LYS A 151 -0.87 -13.52 10.14
C LYS A 151 0.60 -13.34 10.51
N GLU A 152 1.02 -13.77 11.69
CA GLU A 152 2.45 -13.77 12.02
C GLU A 152 3.26 -14.59 10.99
N PHE A 153 4.31 -13.99 10.45
CA PHE A 153 5.24 -14.60 9.51
C PHE A 153 6.66 -14.21 9.91
N ARG A 154 7.63 -15.09 9.67
CA ARG A 154 9.06 -14.78 9.87
C ARG A 154 9.80 -15.04 8.57
N LEU A 155 10.49 -14.00 8.09
CA LEU A 155 11.36 -14.11 6.92
C LEU A 155 12.70 -14.69 7.36
N LEU A 156 13.06 -15.87 6.84
CA LEU A 156 14.33 -16.52 7.18
C LEU A 156 15.46 -16.03 6.28
N PRO A 157 16.73 -16.07 6.75
CA PRO A 157 17.88 -15.77 5.91
C PRO A 157 17.90 -16.62 4.63
N GLY A 158 18.16 -15.98 3.49
CA GLY A 158 18.17 -16.62 2.17
C GLY A 158 16.79 -16.71 1.49
N GLU A 159 15.71 -16.47 2.22
CA GLU A 159 14.37 -16.35 1.64
C GLU A 159 14.14 -14.96 1.05
N ARG A 160 13.17 -14.88 0.13
CA ARG A 160 12.79 -13.62 -0.52
C ARG A 160 11.28 -13.48 -0.49
N ALA A 161 10.78 -12.35 0.01
CA ALA A 161 9.35 -12.15 0.17
C ALA A 161 8.82 -10.89 -0.52
N LEU A 162 7.63 -11.01 -1.08
CA LEU A 162 6.74 -9.93 -1.50
C LEU A 162 5.62 -9.85 -0.47
N LEU A 163 5.55 -8.77 0.30
CA LEU A 163 4.63 -8.63 1.42
C LEU A 163 3.70 -7.44 1.19
N ASN A 164 2.39 -7.69 1.26
CA ASN A 164 1.35 -6.70 1.09
C ASN A 164 0.73 -6.36 2.46
N PRO A 165 0.84 -5.13 2.95
CA PRO A 165 0.28 -4.74 4.24
C PRO A 165 -1.26 -4.73 4.24
N GLY A 166 -1.90 -4.88 3.08
CA GLY A 166 -3.33 -4.68 2.88
C GLY A 166 -3.65 -3.21 2.61
N SER A 167 -4.83 -2.78 3.02
CA SER A 167 -5.29 -1.40 2.82
C SER A 167 -5.89 -0.84 4.11
N VAL A 168 -5.51 0.38 4.44
CA VAL A 168 -6.07 1.12 5.57
C VAL A 168 -7.47 1.64 5.25
N GLY A 169 -7.74 2.05 4.01
CA GLY A 169 -8.95 2.79 3.64
C GLY A 169 -9.91 2.07 2.71
N GLN A 170 -9.51 0.96 2.10
CA GLN A 170 -10.37 0.14 1.23
C GLN A 170 -9.83 -1.30 1.15
N PRO A 171 -9.88 -2.09 2.23
CA PRO A 171 -9.46 -3.49 2.22
C PRO A 171 -10.30 -4.32 1.23
N ARG A 172 -9.68 -5.36 0.64
CA ARG A 172 -10.29 -6.24 -0.37
C ARG A 172 -10.08 -7.73 -0.09
N ASP A 173 -9.93 -8.09 1.18
CA ASP A 173 -9.65 -9.44 1.64
C ASP A 173 -10.75 -10.02 2.54
N ARG A 174 -11.98 -9.54 2.37
CA ARG A 174 -13.18 -9.98 3.10
C ARG A 174 -13.11 -9.68 4.60
N ASN A 175 -12.27 -8.73 5.00
CA ASN A 175 -12.21 -8.15 6.33
C ASN A 175 -12.30 -6.62 6.21
N PRO A 176 -13.34 -5.97 6.77
CA PRO A 176 -13.53 -4.53 6.63
C PRO A 176 -12.54 -3.71 7.46
N ASP A 177 -11.84 -4.31 8.43
CA ASP A 177 -10.88 -3.62 9.29
C ASP A 177 -9.70 -3.06 8.49
N ALA A 178 -9.24 -1.88 8.90
CA ALA A 178 -8.05 -1.26 8.34
C ALA A 178 -6.84 -2.16 8.56
N SER A 179 -6.01 -2.32 7.53
CA SER A 179 -4.84 -3.22 7.59
C SER A 179 -3.53 -2.48 7.34
N PHE A 180 -2.53 -2.81 8.16
CA PHE A 180 -1.13 -2.48 7.94
C PHE A 180 -0.23 -3.60 8.46
N LEU A 181 1.07 -3.48 8.23
CA LEU A 181 2.06 -4.47 8.65
C LEU A 181 3.18 -3.80 9.46
N LEU A 182 3.68 -4.54 10.44
CA LEU A 182 4.89 -4.26 11.20
C LEU A 182 5.97 -5.25 10.73
N TYR A 183 7.18 -4.73 10.48
CA TYR A 183 8.35 -5.53 10.16
C TYR A 183 9.47 -5.19 11.13
N ASP A 184 9.97 -6.20 11.81
CA ASP A 184 11.15 -6.14 12.65
C ASP A 184 12.38 -6.48 11.80
N THR A 185 13.28 -5.51 11.67
CA THR A 185 14.48 -5.61 10.85
C THR A 185 15.56 -6.49 11.46
N ASP A 186 15.50 -6.76 12.77
CA ASP A 186 16.52 -7.51 13.48
C ASP A 186 16.21 -9.01 13.48
N ASP A 187 14.95 -9.40 13.70
CA ASP A 187 14.54 -10.82 13.78
C ASP A 187 13.75 -11.33 12.56
N GLY A 188 13.48 -10.45 11.59
CA GLY A 188 12.74 -10.75 10.37
C GLY A 188 11.25 -11.04 10.60
N LYS A 189 10.71 -10.72 11.78
CA LYS A 189 9.30 -10.93 12.12
C LYS A 189 8.42 -9.92 11.39
N VAL A 190 7.35 -10.44 10.83
CA VAL A 190 6.30 -9.71 10.14
C VAL A 190 4.99 -9.95 10.86
N THR A 191 4.26 -8.88 11.16
CA THR A 191 2.95 -8.97 11.81
C THR A 191 1.97 -8.05 11.11
N TRP A 192 0.89 -8.63 10.58
CA TRP A 192 -0.24 -7.85 10.09
C TRP A 192 -1.12 -7.44 11.25
N VAL A 193 -1.51 -6.17 11.25
CA VAL A 193 -2.37 -5.57 12.26
C VAL A 193 -3.69 -5.19 11.60
N ARG A 194 -4.79 -5.52 12.28
CA ARG A 194 -6.14 -5.12 11.93
C ARG A 194 -6.66 -4.14 12.96
N VAL A 195 -7.23 -3.04 12.48
CA VAL A 195 -7.79 -2.00 13.35
C VAL A 195 -9.24 -1.74 12.93
N PRO A 196 -10.22 -2.06 13.79
CA PRO A 196 -11.61 -1.72 13.51
C PRO A 196 -11.79 -0.21 13.54
N TYR A 197 -12.70 0.29 12.71
CA TYR A 197 -13.06 1.70 12.62
C TYR A 197 -14.56 1.87 12.32
N ASP A 198 -15.04 3.11 12.36
CA ASP A 198 -16.42 3.43 12.01
C ASP A 198 -16.62 3.36 10.48
N VAL A 199 -16.87 2.14 10.01
CA VAL A 199 -17.11 1.81 8.60
C VAL A 199 -18.31 2.57 8.05
N GLU A 200 -19.39 2.72 8.83
CA GLU A 200 -20.59 3.43 8.39
C GLU A 200 -20.33 4.93 8.21
N ALA A 201 -19.57 5.55 9.11
CA ALA A 201 -19.14 6.92 8.91
C ALA A 201 -18.26 7.06 7.67
N ALA A 202 -17.34 6.13 7.40
CA ALA A 202 -16.54 6.13 6.18
C ALA A 202 -17.38 5.97 4.91
N ARG A 203 -18.34 5.03 4.92
CA ARG A 203 -19.29 4.79 3.83
C ARG A 203 -20.10 6.04 3.50
N ARG A 204 -20.71 6.67 4.51
CA ARG A 204 -21.48 7.92 4.33
C ARG A 204 -20.66 9.02 3.70
N LYS A 205 -19.39 9.18 4.10
CA LYS A 205 -18.47 10.16 3.52
C LYS A 205 -18.21 9.93 2.02
N VAL A 206 -18.10 8.67 1.59
CA VAL A 206 -17.96 8.33 0.16
C VAL A 206 -19.22 8.71 -0.61
N LEU A 207 -20.41 8.43 -0.07
CA LEU A 207 -21.69 8.76 -0.69
C LEU A 207 -21.92 10.27 -0.77
N GLU A 208 -21.67 11.01 0.32
CA GLU A 208 -21.77 12.48 0.38
C GLU A 208 -20.79 13.17 -0.58
N ALA A 209 -19.65 12.54 -0.87
CA ALA A 209 -18.69 13.02 -1.86
C ALA A 209 -19.17 12.86 -3.32
N GLY A 210 -20.29 12.16 -3.56
CA GLY A 210 -20.79 11.85 -4.90
C GLY A 210 -19.93 10.83 -5.66
N LEU A 211 -19.10 10.07 -4.93
CA LEU A 211 -18.30 9.00 -5.48
C LEU A 211 -19.17 7.78 -5.80
N PRO A 212 -18.71 6.89 -6.70
CA PRO A 212 -19.45 5.69 -7.06
C PRO A 212 -19.83 4.85 -5.82
N PRO A 213 -21.12 4.47 -5.64
CA PRO A 213 -21.61 3.75 -4.46
C PRO A 213 -20.87 2.45 -4.17
N GLU A 214 -20.35 1.78 -5.21
CA GLU A 214 -19.58 0.54 -5.06
C GLU A 214 -18.33 0.72 -4.18
N PHE A 215 -17.76 1.93 -4.10
CA PHE A 215 -16.65 2.20 -3.17
C PHE A 215 -17.10 2.33 -1.73
N ALA A 216 -18.35 2.73 -1.52
CA ALA A 216 -18.94 2.87 -0.20
C ALA A 216 -19.39 1.51 0.33
N ASP A 217 -20.04 0.71 -0.51
CA ASP A 217 -20.58 -0.59 -0.13
C ASP A 217 -19.49 -1.63 0.17
N ARG A 218 -18.38 -1.61 -0.58
CA ARG A 218 -17.21 -2.48 -0.33
C ARG A 218 -16.57 -2.28 1.04
N LEU A 219 -16.77 -1.14 1.69
CA LEU A 219 -16.22 -0.90 3.02
C LEU A 219 -16.91 -1.78 4.08
N LEU A 220 -18.16 -2.19 3.84
CA LEU A 220 -18.95 -2.98 4.80
C LEU A 220 -18.40 -4.39 5.00
N ASP A 221 -17.88 -5.01 3.94
CA ASP A 221 -17.41 -6.39 3.95
C ASP A 221 -15.94 -6.55 3.52
N GLY A 222 -15.27 -5.47 3.11
CA GLY A 222 -13.90 -5.50 2.62
C GLY A 222 -13.76 -6.27 1.30
N ALA A 223 -14.68 -6.07 0.36
CA ALA A 223 -14.72 -6.76 -0.95
C ALA A 223 -14.08 -5.99 -2.13
#